data_AF-A0A4R1AXK5-F1
#
_entry.id   AF-A0A4R1AXK5-F1
#
_cell.length_a   1.000
_cell.length_b   1.000
_cell.length_c   1.000
_cell.angle_alpha   90.00
_cell.angle_beta   90.00
_cell.angle_gamma   90.00
#
_symmetry.space_group_name_H-M   'P 1'
#
loop_
_entity.id
_entity.type
_entity.pdbx_description
1 polymer ?
#
loop_
_entity_poly.entity_id
_entity_poly.type
_entity_poly.pdbx_seq_one_letter_code
_entity_poly.pdbx_strand_id
1 'polypeptide(L)'
;MSKEKVNSIRIMEVDMTSCHHCGETFYEFRDYELSECPHCKEELVNSCSIDGTKEVQIEVDSMTGKIILDKEQQQEIERLNNQIKEIEKVSDYNADLRMSYKKALETIAYKGFNVESNRIVVKMQSIAREALVNKR
;
A
#
# COMPACT_ATOMS: atom_id res chain seq x y z
N MET A 1 -11.39 -19.18 -39.00
CA MET A 1 -12.73 -19.14 -38.37
C MET A 1 -12.59 -18.37 -37.07
N SER A 2 -13.03 -17.12 -37.06
CA SER A 2 -13.06 -16.29 -35.86
C SER A 2 -14.15 -16.84 -34.94
N LYS A 3 -13.79 -17.34 -33.74
CA LYS A 3 -14.80 -17.70 -32.74
C LYS A 3 -15.49 -16.41 -32.31
N GLU A 4 -16.75 -16.22 -32.67
CA GLU A 4 -17.55 -15.12 -32.13
C GLU A 4 -17.59 -15.24 -30.61
N LYS A 5 -17.23 -14.15 -29.91
CA LYS A 5 -17.43 -14.06 -28.47
C LYS A 5 -18.93 -14.00 -28.22
N VAL A 6 -19.47 -15.08 -27.67
CA VAL A 6 -20.88 -15.13 -27.24
C VAL A 6 -20.94 -14.70 -25.78
N ASN A 7 -21.36 -13.46 -25.54
CA ASN A 7 -21.65 -12.98 -24.20
C ASN A 7 -23.12 -13.26 -23.88
N SER A 8 -23.43 -13.58 -22.63
CA SER A 8 -24.81 -13.74 -22.17
C SER A 8 -25.09 -12.78 -21.01
N ILE A 9 -26.23 -12.10 -21.07
CA ILE A 9 -26.72 -11.31 -19.95
C ILE A 9 -27.48 -12.25 -19.01
N ARG A 10 -27.13 -12.22 -17.73
CA ARG A 10 -27.79 -12.98 -16.67
C ARG A 10 -28.36 -12.02 -15.65
N ILE A 11 -29.59 -12.28 -15.22
CA ILE A 11 -30.21 -11.61 -14.09
C ILE A 11 -29.98 -12.52 -12.89
N MET A 12 -29.39 -11.97 -11.84
CA MET A 12 -29.16 -12.69 -10.58
C MET A 12 -29.83 -11.93 -9.44
N GLU A 13 -30.47 -12.66 -8.53
CA GLU A 13 -30.97 -12.11 -7.29
C GLU A 13 -29.82 -12.08 -6.27
N VAL A 14 -29.57 -10.91 -5.71
CA VAL A 14 -28.60 -10.69 -4.64
C VAL A 14 -29.31 -10.15 -3.42
N ASP A 15 -28.83 -10.56 -2.25
CA ASP A 15 -29.27 -10.05 -0.98
C ASP A 15 -28.46 -8.77 -0.66
N MET A 16 -29.14 -7.75 -0.18
CA MET A 16 -28.54 -6.52 0.33
C MET A 16 -28.28 -6.69 1.81
N THR A 17 -27.02 -6.79 2.19
CA THR A 17 -26.62 -7.09 3.56
C THR A 17 -25.91 -5.90 4.16
N SER A 18 -26.34 -5.49 5.35
CA SER A 18 -25.71 -4.40 6.11
C SER A 18 -24.86 -4.94 7.25
N CYS A 19 -23.61 -4.47 7.33
CA CYS A 19 -22.70 -4.83 8.39
C CYS A 19 -22.94 -3.96 9.64
N HIS A 20 -23.20 -4.58 10.80
CA HIS A 20 -23.39 -3.83 12.05
C HIS A 20 -22.11 -3.18 12.60
N HIS A 21 -20.92 -3.61 12.13
CA HIS A 21 -19.65 -3.05 12.58
C HIS A 21 -19.31 -1.71 11.92
N CYS A 22 -19.42 -1.62 10.60
CA CYS A 22 -19.10 -0.39 9.85
C CYS A 22 -20.32 0.37 9.36
N GLY A 23 -21.52 -0.22 9.38
CA GLY A 23 -22.75 0.38 8.87
C GLY A 23 -22.85 0.38 7.34
N GLU A 24 -21.87 -0.18 6.63
CA GLU A 24 -21.88 -0.25 5.18
C GLU A 24 -22.75 -1.40 4.68
N THR A 25 -23.43 -1.17 3.56
CA THR A 25 -24.25 -2.16 2.86
C THR A 25 -23.49 -2.73 1.67
N PHE A 26 -23.53 -4.05 1.50
CA PHE A 26 -22.93 -4.76 0.39
C PHE A 26 -23.92 -5.76 -0.21
N TYR A 27 -23.55 -6.33 -1.36
CA TYR A 27 -24.36 -7.34 -2.04
C TYR A 27 -23.69 -8.70 -1.93
N GLU A 28 -24.46 -9.73 -1.63
CA GLU A 28 -24.01 -11.11 -1.65
C GLU A 28 -25.04 -12.02 -2.34
N PHE A 29 -24.59 -13.16 -2.83
CA PHE A 29 -25.49 -14.14 -3.42
C PHE A 29 -26.11 -14.95 -2.28
N ARG A 30 -27.42 -15.20 -2.34
CA ARG A 30 -28.14 -15.97 -1.31
C ARG A 30 -27.51 -17.33 -0.98
N ASP A 31 -26.97 -18.00 -1.99
CA ASP A 31 -26.34 -19.32 -1.83
C ASP A 31 -24.85 -19.26 -1.45
N TYR A 32 -24.28 -18.05 -1.35
CA TYR A 32 -22.88 -17.80 -1.06
C TYR A 32 -22.74 -16.61 -0.10
N GLU A 33 -23.20 -16.81 1.14
CA GLU A 33 -23.01 -15.86 2.24
C GLU A 33 -21.52 -15.64 2.49
N LEU A 34 -21.13 -14.37 2.66
CA LEU A 34 -19.78 -14.00 3.00
C LEU A 34 -19.51 -14.30 4.48
N SER A 35 -18.32 -14.81 4.78
CA SER A 35 -17.87 -14.98 6.17
C SER A 35 -17.38 -13.68 6.81
N GLU A 36 -16.96 -12.71 5.99
CA GLU A 36 -16.35 -11.46 6.42
C GLU A 36 -16.93 -10.27 5.65
N CYS A 37 -17.02 -9.11 6.31
CA CYS A 37 -17.47 -7.89 5.67
C CYS A 37 -16.48 -7.47 4.57
N PRO A 38 -16.93 -7.23 3.33
CA PRO A 38 -16.03 -6.82 2.25
C PRO A 38 -15.35 -5.46 2.51
N HIS A 39 -15.97 -4.60 3.35
CA HIS A 39 -15.48 -3.27 3.69
C HIS A 39 -14.54 -3.25 4.90
N CYS A 40 -14.94 -3.81 6.04
CA CYS A 40 -14.14 -3.74 7.27
C CYS A 40 -13.37 -5.01 7.64
N LYS A 41 -13.59 -6.13 6.92
CA LYS A 41 -12.96 -7.45 7.15
C LYS A 41 -13.28 -8.10 8.50
N GLU A 42 -14.24 -7.56 9.26
CA GLU A 42 -14.75 -8.21 10.46
C GLU A 42 -15.62 -9.43 10.10
N GLU A 43 -15.61 -10.44 10.96
CA GLU A 43 -16.44 -11.64 10.81
C GLU A 43 -17.94 -11.28 10.86
N LEU A 44 -18.72 -11.85 9.95
CA LEU A 44 -20.16 -11.58 9.81
C LEU A 44 -21.05 -12.44 10.71
N VAL A 45 -20.47 -13.23 11.61
CA VAL A 45 -21.19 -14.18 12.46
C VAL A 45 -22.21 -13.44 13.34
N ASN A 46 -23.49 -13.50 12.95
CA ASN A 46 -24.64 -12.82 13.57
C ASN A 46 -24.56 -11.27 13.61
N SER A 47 -23.65 -10.65 12.87
CA SER A 47 -23.40 -9.19 12.87
C SER A 47 -23.90 -8.51 11.58
N CYS A 48 -24.81 -9.16 10.87
CA CYS A 48 -25.42 -8.66 9.65
C CYS A 48 -26.95 -8.72 9.68
N SER A 49 -27.57 -7.82 8.92
CA SER A 49 -29.00 -7.85 8.59
C SER A 49 -29.17 -7.83 7.08
N ILE A 50 -30.08 -8.68 6.58
CA ILE A 50 -30.52 -8.62 5.19
C ILE A 50 -31.63 -7.57 5.11
N ASP A 51 -31.33 -6.45 4.44
CA ASP A 51 -32.21 -5.29 4.31
C ASP A 51 -33.18 -5.42 3.14
N GLY A 52 -32.88 -6.31 2.19
CA GLY A 52 -33.74 -6.56 1.04
C GLY A 52 -33.06 -7.41 -0.03
N THR A 53 -33.77 -7.60 -1.13
CA THR A 53 -33.29 -8.35 -2.29
C THR A 53 -33.31 -7.46 -3.51
N LYS A 54 -32.36 -7.67 -4.42
CA LYS A 54 -32.24 -6.89 -5.66
C LYS A 54 -31.85 -7.79 -6.82
N GLU A 55 -32.45 -7.53 -7.98
CA GLU A 55 -32.01 -8.13 -9.22
C GLU A 55 -30.87 -7.30 -9.82
N VAL A 56 -29.75 -7.95 -10.09
CA VAL A 56 -28.59 -7.37 -10.78
C VAL A 56 -28.41 -8.04 -12.14
N GLN A 57 -28.18 -7.20 -13.16
CA GLN A 57 -27.80 -7.68 -14.48
C GLN A 57 -26.29 -7.77 -14.55
N ILE A 58 -25.77 -8.97 -14.83
CA ILE A 58 -24.37 -9.21 -15.08
C ILE A 58 -24.17 -9.73 -16.50
N GLU A 59 -23.15 -9.23 -17.16
CA GLU A 59 -22.71 -9.79 -18.43
C GLU A 59 -21.66 -10.86 -18.15
N VAL A 60 -21.81 -12.06 -18.74
CA VAL A 60 -20.92 -13.19 -18.51
C VAL A 60 -20.38 -13.70 -19.85
N ASP A 61 -19.08 -13.91 -19.92
CA ASP A 61 -18.43 -14.60 -21.03
C ASP A 61 -18.87 -16.06 -21.01
N SER A 62 -19.67 -16.48 -22.01
CA SER A 62 -20.30 -17.81 -22.00
C SER A 62 -19.30 -18.96 -22.16
N MET A 63 -18.06 -18.67 -22.58
CA MET A 63 -17.02 -19.68 -22.77
C MET A 63 -16.21 -19.91 -21.49
N THR A 64 -16.00 -18.85 -20.71
CA THR A 64 -15.14 -18.90 -19.51
C THR A 64 -15.89 -18.80 -18.19
N GLY A 65 -17.18 -18.42 -18.23
CA GLY A 65 -17.99 -18.16 -17.03
C GLY A 65 -17.57 -16.91 -16.26
N LYS A 66 -16.67 -16.09 -16.81
CA LYS A 66 -16.19 -14.88 -16.14
C LYS A 66 -17.19 -13.73 -16.30
N ILE A 67 -17.40 -12.99 -15.21
CA ILE A 67 -18.15 -11.75 -15.24
C ILE A 67 -17.37 -10.72 -16.06
N ILE A 68 -18.04 -10.12 -17.02
CA ILE A 68 -17.55 -9.02 -17.83
C ILE A 68 -17.91 -7.74 -17.09
N LEU A 69 -16.90 -7.06 -16.56
CA LEU A 69 -17.06 -5.73 -15.99
C LEU A 69 -17.45 -4.76 -17.10
N ASP A 70 -18.32 -3.81 -16.78
CA ASP A 70 -18.70 -2.78 -17.75
C ASP A 70 -17.49 -1.92 -18.14
N LYS A 71 -17.61 -1.18 -19.26
CA LYS A 71 -16.50 -0.37 -19.77
C LYS A 71 -16.07 0.74 -18.82
N GLU A 72 -16.98 1.29 -18.02
CA GLU A 72 -16.68 2.37 -17.08
C GLU A 72 -15.87 1.84 -15.90
N GLN A 73 -16.24 0.68 -15.36
CA GLN A 73 -15.51 -0.06 -14.33
C GLN A 73 -14.12 -0.45 -14.82
N GLN A 74 -13.99 -0.92 -16.07
CA GLN A 74 -12.68 -1.23 -16.64
C GLN A 74 -11.78 0.01 -16.74
N GLN A 75 -12.34 1.15 -17.18
CA GLN A 75 -11.61 2.42 -17.27
C GLN A 75 -11.18 2.93 -15.90
N GLU A 76 -12.04 2.83 -14.88
CA GLU A 76 -11.70 3.27 -13.53
C GLU A 76 -10.63 2.36 -12.90
N ILE A 77 -10.69 1.03 -13.13
CA ILE A 77 -9.62 0.11 -12.72
C ILE A 77 -8.30 0.46 -13.40
N GLU A 78 -8.31 0.75 -14.70
CA GLU A 78 -7.09 1.16 -15.42
C GLU A 78 -6.53 2.48 -14.86
N ARG A 79 -7.40 3.45 -14.57
CA ARG A 79 -7.03 4.72 -13.95
C ARG A 79 -6.40 4.52 -12.58
N LEU A 80 -7.04 3.76 -11.69
CA LEU A 80 -6.53 3.48 -10.35
C LEU A 80 -5.19 2.75 -10.40
N ASN A 81 -5.04 1.77 -11.30
CA ASN A 81 -3.77 1.07 -11.50
C ASN A 81 -2.64 1.99 -11.97
N ASN A 82 -2.94 2.99 -12.81
CA ASN A 82 -1.96 3.99 -13.22
C ASN A 82 -1.56 4.90 -12.06
N GLN A 83 -2.50 5.30 -11.20
CA GLN A 83 -2.20 6.08 -9.99
C GLN A 83 -1.33 5.30 -9.00
N ILE A 84 -1.60 4.00 -8.80
CA ILE A 84 -0.78 3.13 -7.94
C ILE A 84 0.67 3.10 -8.42
N LYS A 85 0.89 2.92 -9.74
CA LYS A 85 2.24 2.92 -10.33
C LYS A 85 2.99 4.24 -10.12
N GLU A 86 2.28 5.38 -10.12
CA GLU A 86 2.90 6.68 -9.84
C GLU A 86 3.29 6.80 -8.36
N ILE A 87 2.46 6.33 -7.44
CA ILE A 87 2.74 6.31 -6.01
C ILE A 87 3.94 5.41 -5.70
N GLU A 88 4.03 4.24 -6.31
CA GLU A 88 5.16 3.31 -6.16
C GLU A 88 6.49 3.97 -6.54
N LYS A 89 6.54 4.70 -7.66
CA LYS A 89 7.74 5.45 -8.08
C LYS A 89 8.17 6.51 -7.06
N VAL A 90 7.21 7.21 -6.46
CA VAL A 90 7.50 8.22 -5.42
C VAL A 90 7.99 7.54 -4.14
N SER A 91 7.43 6.39 -3.78
CA SER A 91 7.86 5.58 -2.65
C SER A 91 9.32 5.13 -2.82
N ASP A 92 9.67 4.59 -3.98
CA ASP A 92 11.04 4.15 -4.30
C ASP A 92 12.03 5.31 -4.24
N TYR A 93 11.69 6.45 -4.84
CA TYR A 93 12.51 7.67 -4.76
C TYR A 93 12.75 8.13 -3.31
N ASN A 94 11.71 8.07 -2.47
CA ASN A 94 11.84 8.42 -1.06
C ASN A 94 12.72 7.44 -0.27
N ALA A 95 12.70 6.14 -0.62
CA ALA A 95 13.58 5.15 -0.02
C ALA A 95 15.05 5.43 -0.34
N ASP A 96 15.35 5.73 -1.62
CA ASP A 96 16.70 6.10 -2.07
C ASP A 96 17.21 7.37 -1.39
N LEU A 97 16.35 8.40 -1.29
CA LEU A 97 16.70 9.66 -0.64
C LEU A 97 17.03 9.46 0.84
N ARG A 98 16.24 8.66 1.57
CA ARG A 98 16.51 8.31 2.98
C ARG A 98 17.84 7.58 3.14
N MET A 99 18.17 6.67 2.23
CA MET A 99 19.44 5.95 2.24
C MET A 99 20.63 6.90 1.99
N SER A 100 20.50 7.82 1.04
CA SER A 100 21.49 8.86 0.75
C SER A 100 21.71 9.78 1.96
N TYR A 101 20.61 10.24 2.60
CA TYR A 101 20.67 11.08 3.79
C TYR A 101 21.36 10.37 4.96
N LYS A 102 21.04 9.09 5.20
CA LYS A 102 21.71 8.27 6.21
C LYS A 102 23.22 8.19 5.97
N LYS A 103 23.65 7.92 4.73
CA LYS A 103 25.06 7.84 4.36
C LYS A 103 25.79 9.18 4.52
N ALA A 104 25.12 10.30 4.22
CA ALA A 104 25.67 11.63 4.43
C ALA A 104 25.89 11.92 5.92
N LEU A 105 24.92 11.58 6.78
CA LEU A 105 25.04 11.73 8.23
C LEU A 105 26.17 10.87 8.80
N GLU A 106 26.29 9.61 8.38
CA GLU A 106 27.41 8.73 8.77
C GLU A 106 28.76 9.32 8.38
N THR A 107 28.85 9.90 7.17
CA THR A 107 30.08 10.57 6.69
C THR A 107 30.42 11.80 7.53
N ILE A 108 29.42 12.63 7.87
CA ILE A 108 29.61 13.82 8.71
C ILE A 108 30.05 13.40 10.11
N ALA A 109 29.40 12.41 10.72
CA ALA A 109 29.79 11.89 12.03
C ALA A 109 31.25 11.42 12.00
N TYR A 110 31.63 10.58 11.04
CA TYR A 110 32.99 10.08 10.92
C TYR A 110 34.03 11.20 10.74
N LYS A 111 33.74 12.19 9.88
CA LYS A 111 34.64 13.35 9.66
C LYS A 111 34.70 14.27 10.88
N GLY A 112 33.57 14.51 11.56
CA GLY A 112 33.50 15.33 12.77
C GLY A 112 34.34 14.75 13.90
N PHE A 113 34.23 13.43 14.14
CA PHE A 113 35.05 12.72 15.11
C PHE A 113 36.55 12.74 14.77
N ASN A 114 36.90 12.70 13.48
CA ASN A 114 38.30 12.74 13.04
C ASN A 114 38.94 14.14 13.20
N VAL A 115 38.15 15.21 13.08
CA VAL A 115 38.63 16.58 13.31
C VAL A 115 38.82 16.85 14.80
N GLU A 116 37.90 16.41 15.67
CA GLU A 116 38.04 16.57 17.12
C GLU A 116 39.19 15.77 17.70
N SER A 117 39.35 14.50 17.29
CA SER A 117 40.44 13.64 17.75
C SER A 117 41.80 14.23 17.37
N ASN A 118 41.97 14.71 16.13
CA ASN A 118 43.21 15.37 15.70
C ASN A 118 43.47 16.69 16.42
N ARG A 119 42.43 17.50 16.70
CA ARG A 119 42.57 18.73 17.49
C ARG A 119 43.02 18.46 18.92
N ILE A 120 42.49 17.42 19.54
CA ILE A 120 42.87 17.00 20.91
C ILE A 120 44.32 16.52 20.93
N VAL A 121 44.74 15.71 19.96
CA VAL A 121 46.14 15.24 19.84
C VAL A 121 47.11 16.41 19.67
N VAL A 122 46.81 17.38 18.78
CA VAL A 122 47.66 18.57 18.58
C VAL A 122 47.74 19.41 19.85
N LYS A 123 46.63 19.61 20.56
CA LYS A 123 46.60 20.39 21.80
C LYS A 123 47.39 19.71 22.93
N MET A 124 47.27 18.38 23.07
CA MET A 124 48.06 17.61 24.04
C MET A 124 49.56 17.64 23.72
N GLN A 125 49.94 17.54 22.43
CA GLN A 125 51.35 17.65 22.01
C GLN A 125 51.93 19.04 22.28
N SER A 126 51.13 20.11 22.12
CA SER A 126 51.54 21.48 22.45
C SER A 126 51.82 21.64 23.95
N ILE A 127 50.90 21.17 24.80
CA ILE A 127 51.03 21.23 26.26
C ILE A 127 52.25 20.42 26.73
N ALA A 128 52.46 19.23 26.16
CA ALA A 128 53.63 18.40 26.48
C ALA A 128 54.96 19.08 26.11
N ARG A 129 55.02 19.80 24.96
CA ARG A 129 56.21 20.57 24.58
C ARG A 129 56.46 21.74 25.53
N GLU A 130 55.43 22.53 25.87
CA GLU A 130 55.56 23.64 26.82
C GLU A 130 56.04 23.16 28.20
N ALA A 131 55.51 22.05 28.69
CA ALA A 131 55.91 21.46 29.96
C ALA A 131 57.37 20.95 29.98
N LEU A 132 57.93 20.57 28.82
CA LEU A 132 59.33 20.16 28.69
C LEU A 132 60.28 21.35 28.57
N VAL A 133 59.83 22.44 27.95
CA VAL A 133 60.62 23.68 27.78
C VAL A 133 60.72 24.45 29.10
N ASN A 134 59.63 24.51 29.88
CA ASN A 134 59.59 25.20 31.18
C ASN A 134 60.22 24.41 32.35
N LYS A 135 60.83 23.25 32.09
CA LYS A 135 61.56 22.42 33.07
C LYS A 135 63.09 22.55 32.97
N ARG A 136 63.60 23.50 32.19
CA ARG A 136 65.02 23.91 32.16
C ARG A 136 65.17 25.28 32.82
#